data_AF-A0A8T9Q416-F1
#
_entry.id   AF-A0A8T9Q416-F1
#
_cell.length_a   1.000
_cell.length_b   1.000
_cell.length_c   1.000
_cell.angle_alpha   90.00
_cell.angle_beta   90.00
_cell.angle_gamma   90.00
#
_symmetry.space_group_name_H-M   'P 1'
#
loop_
_entity.id
_entity.type
_entity.pdbx_description
1 polymer ?
#
loop_
_entity_poly.entity_id
_entity_poly.type
_entity_poly.pdbx_seq_one_letter_code
_entity_poly.pdbx_strand_id
1 'polypeptide(L)'
;MKKVLLLLSFGALLAACSSGSEKKAKEEYTLADSEETMATDSTTGANVTAVAHQPQIDTSATKIGTGPTGGAVAKGAKLIEGSDCMGCHRENEKLLGPAYKAVAEKYPSNDANVSMLAGKIIKGGKGNWGDIAMTPHPGLSEADAQEMARYILSLK
;
A
#
# COMPACT_ATOMS: atom_id res chain seq x y z
N MET A 1 -16.35 34.63 36.92
CA MET A 1 -15.52 35.62 37.65
C MET A 1 -14.29 34.85 38.14
N LYS A 2 -13.04 35.08 37.75
CA LYS A 2 -12.28 36.32 37.55
C LYS A 2 -11.22 36.06 36.48
N LYS A 3 -10.97 37.10 35.68
CA LYS A 3 -10.06 37.16 34.53
C LYS A 3 -8.62 37.30 35.04
N VAL A 4 -7.64 36.68 34.38
CA VAL A 4 -6.25 37.14 34.38
C VAL A 4 -5.79 37.20 32.93
N LEU A 5 -5.71 38.43 32.46
CA LEU A 5 -5.20 38.90 31.19
C LEU A 5 -3.79 39.43 31.49
N LEU A 6 -2.77 38.96 30.78
CA LEU A 6 -1.52 39.71 30.66
C LEU A 6 -0.91 39.47 29.28
N LEU A 7 -1.14 40.49 28.44
CA LEU A 7 -0.45 40.78 27.19
C LEU A 7 1.02 41.16 27.46
N LEU A 8 1.91 40.92 26.48
CA LEU A 8 3.09 41.72 26.07
C LEU A 8 4.08 40.74 25.37
N SER A 9 4.11 40.61 24.04
CA SER A 9 4.69 41.51 23.02
C SER A 9 6.22 41.42 22.86
N PHE A 10 6.63 41.50 21.58
CA PHE A 10 7.97 41.80 21.02
C PHE A 10 8.90 40.63 20.68
N GLY A 11 9.24 40.55 19.39
CA GLY A 11 10.41 39.80 18.92
C GLY A 11 10.42 39.41 17.45
N ALA A 12 10.12 40.33 16.53
CA ALA A 12 10.46 40.14 15.12
C ALA A 12 11.99 40.30 14.95
N LEU A 13 12.66 39.31 14.37
CA LEU A 13 13.98 39.53 13.76
C LEU A 13 14.06 38.82 12.41
N LEU A 14 14.02 39.66 11.38
CA LEU A 14 14.38 39.36 10.00
C LEU A 14 15.87 39.00 9.91
N ALA A 15 16.18 37.94 9.18
CA ALA A 15 17.47 37.80 8.51
C ALA A 15 17.23 37.20 7.12
N ALA A 16 16.91 38.08 6.18
CA ALA A 16 17.05 37.84 4.75
C ALA A 16 18.47 38.27 4.33
N CYS A 17 19.23 37.37 3.71
CA CYS A 17 20.39 37.62 2.86
C CYS A 17 20.28 36.55 1.75
N SER A 18 19.88 36.87 0.52
CA SER A 18 20.54 37.67 -0.52
C SER A 18 21.58 36.86 -1.32
N SER A 19 21.22 36.65 -2.60
CA SER A 19 22.08 36.66 -3.80
C SER A 19 22.82 35.38 -4.26
N GLY A 20 22.41 34.88 -5.44
CA GLY A 20 23.29 34.85 -6.62
C GLY A 20 23.65 33.49 -7.24
N SER A 21 23.19 33.30 -8.49
CA SER A 21 23.79 32.60 -9.66
C SER A 21 24.30 31.14 -9.50
N GLU A 22 24.50 30.29 -10.49
CA GLU A 22 24.09 30.07 -11.89
C GLU A 22 24.53 28.62 -12.19
N LYS A 23 23.73 27.90 -12.98
CA LYS A 23 24.06 26.84 -13.96
C LYS A 23 25.37 26.01 -13.80
N LYS A 24 25.18 24.68 -13.94
CA LYS A 24 25.61 23.80 -15.08
C LYS A 24 26.49 22.59 -14.67
N ALA A 25 26.26 21.49 -15.42
CA ALA A 25 27.19 20.40 -15.77
C ALA A 25 27.51 19.39 -14.64
N LYS A 26 27.10 18.12 -14.70
CA LYS A 26 27.43 17.01 -15.63
C LYS A 26 28.88 16.50 -15.44
N GLU A 27 29.00 15.31 -14.86
CA GLU A 27 30.06 14.30 -15.04
C GLU A 27 29.39 12.97 -14.68
N GLU A 28 29.15 12.06 -15.63
CA GLU A 28 30.11 11.20 -16.33
C GLU A 28 30.50 9.98 -15.49
N TYR A 29 29.86 8.85 -15.81
CA TYR A 29 30.44 7.53 -15.60
C TYR A 29 30.05 6.67 -16.80
N THR A 30 30.96 6.59 -17.77
CA THR A 30 30.94 5.73 -18.96
C THR A 30 31.53 4.37 -18.58
N LEU A 31 30.76 3.29 -18.79
CA LEU A 31 30.81 2.34 -19.92
C LEU A 31 32.08 1.48 -20.02
N ALA A 32 31.92 0.18 -19.84
CA ALA A 32 32.56 -0.90 -20.61
C ALA A 32 31.65 -2.14 -20.46
N ASP A 33 30.83 -2.48 -21.44
CA ASP A 33 31.18 -3.18 -22.69
C ASP A 33 31.33 -4.70 -22.50
N SER A 34 30.35 -5.42 -23.03
CA SER A 34 30.51 -6.69 -23.75
C SER A 34 29.12 -7.15 -24.19
N GLU A 35 28.69 -6.59 -25.32
CA GLU A 35 27.77 -7.30 -26.21
C GLU A 35 28.55 -8.42 -26.90
N GLU A 36 28.02 -9.64 -26.91
CA GLU A 36 28.22 -10.50 -28.07
C GLU A 36 26.85 -10.96 -28.57
N THR A 37 26.60 -10.49 -29.79
CA THR A 37 25.44 -10.79 -30.63
C THR A 37 25.65 -12.16 -31.25
N MET A 38 24.62 -13.01 -31.31
CA MET A 38 24.48 -13.94 -32.43
C MET A 38 23.01 -14.15 -32.76
N ALA A 39 22.79 -14.27 -34.06
CA ALA A 39 21.58 -13.97 -34.79
C ALA A 39 20.73 -15.23 -35.13
N THR A 40 19.47 -14.93 -35.48
CA THR A 40 18.65 -15.53 -36.56
C THR A 40 18.17 -16.99 -36.53
N ASP A 41 16.83 -17.08 -36.53
CA ASP A 41 15.95 -17.73 -37.52
C ASP A 41 15.92 -19.27 -37.66
N SER A 42 14.75 -19.83 -37.34
CA SER A 42 14.13 -20.85 -38.18
C SER A 42 12.63 -20.95 -37.93
N THR A 43 11.88 -20.52 -38.95
CA THR A 43 10.47 -20.86 -39.20
C THR A 43 10.31 -22.36 -39.45
N THR A 44 9.29 -23.01 -38.88
CA THR A 44 8.36 -23.92 -39.57
C THR A 44 7.24 -24.33 -38.62
N GLY A 45 6.01 -24.20 -39.10
CA GLY A 45 4.78 -24.38 -38.33
C GLY A 45 4.43 -25.82 -37.99
N ALA A 46 3.62 -25.96 -36.96
CA ALA A 46 2.67 -27.04 -36.82
C ALA A 46 1.43 -26.49 -36.09
N ASN A 47 0.34 -26.40 -36.84
CA ASN A 47 -1.01 -26.36 -36.29
C ASN A 47 -1.19 -27.60 -35.41
N VAL A 48 -1.38 -27.40 -34.11
CA VAL A 48 -2.05 -28.37 -33.25
C VAL A 48 -3.04 -27.64 -32.38
N THR A 49 -4.28 -27.69 -32.86
CA THR A 49 -5.49 -27.46 -32.09
C THR A 49 -5.49 -28.36 -30.87
N ALA A 50 -5.40 -27.78 -29.68
CA ALA A 50 -5.59 -28.48 -28.41
C ALA A 50 -6.53 -27.67 -27.51
N VAL A 51 -7.81 -27.99 -27.70
CA VAL A 51 -8.96 -27.89 -26.80
C VAL A 51 -8.69 -27.26 -25.43
N ALA A 52 -9.37 -26.13 -25.19
CA ALA A 52 -9.59 -25.57 -23.87
C ALA A 52 -10.27 -26.61 -22.97
N HIS A 53 -9.54 -27.11 -21.97
CA HIS A 53 -10.14 -27.82 -20.86
C HIS A 53 -10.48 -26.79 -19.77
N GLN A 54 -11.63 -26.14 -19.93
CA GLN A 54 -12.28 -25.46 -18.80
C GLN A 54 -12.77 -26.52 -17.83
N PRO A 55 -12.33 -26.55 -16.56
CA PRO A 55 -13.08 -27.29 -15.56
C PRO A 55 -14.43 -26.59 -15.42
N GLN A 56 -15.47 -27.27 -15.92
CA GLN A 56 -16.86 -26.94 -15.64
C GLN A 56 -17.02 -27.03 -14.12
N ILE A 57 -17.20 -25.89 -13.46
CA ILE A 57 -17.60 -25.88 -12.05
C ILE A 57 -19.11 -25.97 -12.06
N ASP A 58 -19.61 -27.18 -11.80
CA ASP A 58 -21.03 -27.46 -11.64
C ASP A 58 -21.63 -26.53 -10.59
N THR A 59 -22.37 -25.53 -11.05
CA THR A 59 -23.15 -24.65 -10.20
C THR A 59 -24.44 -25.40 -9.85
N SER A 60 -24.37 -26.24 -8.82
CA SER A 60 -25.55 -26.88 -8.25
C SER A 60 -25.39 -27.04 -6.74
N ALA A 61 -25.98 -26.08 -6.03
CA ALA A 61 -26.51 -26.18 -4.69
C ALA A 61 -25.67 -26.96 -3.65
N THR A 62 -24.85 -26.23 -2.89
CA THR A 62 -24.73 -26.54 -1.46
C THR A 62 -24.72 -25.25 -0.65
N LYS A 63 -25.81 -25.05 0.06
CA LYS A 63 -25.99 -24.05 1.11
C LYS A 63 -25.13 -24.51 2.29
N ILE A 64 -23.85 -24.16 2.31
CA ILE A 64 -23.01 -24.25 3.52
C ILE A 64 -22.57 -22.84 3.85
N GLY A 65 -22.96 -22.37 5.03
CA GLY A 65 -22.46 -21.14 5.61
C GLY A 65 -20.97 -21.26 5.86
N THR A 66 -20.18 -20.84 4.88
CA THR A 66 -18.76 -20.57 5.01
C THR A 66 -18.56 -19.18 4.43
N GLY A 67 -18.27 -18.21 5.29
CA GLY A 67 -17.92 -16.86 4.85
C GLY A 67 -16.72 -16.91 3.88
N PRO A 68 -16.57 -15.90 3.01
CA PRO A 68 -15.59 -15.90 1.92
C PRO A 68 -14.18 -15.64 2.47
N THR A 69 -13.60 -16.60 3.19
CA THR A 69 -12.26 -16.44 3.77
C THR A 69 -11.14 -16.77 2.78
N GLY A 70 -11.39 -17.60 1.76
CA GLY A 70 -10.35 -17.98 0.79
C GLY A 70 -10.04 -16.91 -0.27
N GLY A 71 -11.08 -16.29 -0.85
CA GLY A 71 -10.91 -15.33 -1.95
C GLY A 71 -10.55 -13.90 -1.50
N ALA A 72 -11.10 -13.46 -0.37
CA ALA A 72 -10.86 -12.13 0.19
C ALA A 72 -9.40 -11.93 0.62
N VAL A 73 -8.83 -12.94 1.29
CA VAL A 73 -7.43 -12.93 1.77
C VAL A 73 -6.45 -12.82 0.59
N ALA A 74 -6.70 -13.58 -0.49
CA ALA A 74 -5.87 -13.51 -1.69
C ALA A 74 -6.00 -12.18 -2.45
N LYS A 75 -7.19 -11.58 -2.48
CA LYS A 75 -7.42 -10.28 -3.13
C LYS A 75 -6.78 -9.13 -2.35
N GLY A 76 -6.98 -9.08 -1.02
CA GLY A 76 -6.42 -8.05 -0.16
C GLY A 76 -4.89 -8.00 -0.21
N ALA A 77 -4.22 -9.16 -0.19
CA ALA A 77 -2.77 -9.26 -0.34
C ALA A 77 -2.29 -8.65 -1.66
N LYS A 78 -2.89 -9.04 -2.79
CA LYS A 78 -2.54 -8.53 -4.11
C LYS A 78 -2.73 -7.02 -4.24
N LEU A 79 -3.81 -6.50 -3.66
CA LEU A 79 -4.08 -5.06 -3.65
C LEU A 79 -3.01 -4.29 -2.88
N ILE A 80 -2.56 -4.81 -1.73
CA ILE A 80 -1.47 -4.22 -0.95
C ILE A 80 -0.14 -4.28 -1.71
N GLU A 81 0.18 -5.43 -2.32
CA GLU A 81 1.40 -5.62 -3.12
C GLU A 81 1.45 -4.71 -4.36
N GLY A 82 0.30 -4.47 -4.99
CA GLY A 82 0.17 -3.59 -6.15
C GLY A 82 0.06 -2.09 -5.82
N SER A 83 0.13 -1.72 -4.53
CA SER A 83 0.00 -0.35 -4.05
C SER A 83 1.29 0.14 -3.37
N ASP A 84 1.27 1.37 -2.86
CA ASP A 84 2.40 1.99 -2.16
C ASP A 84 2.51 1.60 -0.67
N CYS A 85 1.67 0.69 -0.19
CA CYS A 85 1.59 0.29 1.22
C CYS A 85 2.93 -0.23 1.78
N MET A 86 3.69 -0.96 0.94
CA MET A 86 5.02 -1.48 1.25
C MET A 86 6.11 -0.41 1.35
N GLY A 87 5.81 0.87 1.09
CA GLY A 87 6.73 1.96 1.42
C GLY A 87 6.83 2.19 2.94
N CYS A 88 5.74 1.95 3.68
CA CYS A 88 5.64 2.31 5.09
C CYS A 88 5.34 1.14 6.03
N HIS A 89 4.83 0.03 5.50
CA HIS A 89 4.43 -1.13 6.29
C HIS A 89 5.20 -2.38 5.87
N ARG A 90 5.33 -3.32 6.82
CA ARG A 90 5.83 -4.67 6.61
C ARG A 90 4.89 -5.64 7.30
N GLU A 91 4.96 -6.91 6.93
CA GLU A 91 4.14 -7.93 7.58
C GLU A 91 4.49 -8.04 9.07
N ASN A 92 5.78 -8.18 9.38
CA ASN A 92 6.28 -8.66 10.68
C ASN A 92 7.15 -7.67 11.46
N GLU A 93 7.43 -6.49 10.89
CA GLU A 93 8.30 -5.50 11.51
C GLU A 93 7.69 -4.09 11.42
N LYS A 94 7.99 -3.24 12.41
CA LYS A 94 7.60 -1.83 12.38
C LYS A 94 8.60 -1.06 11.52
N LEU A 95 8.08 -0.25 10.60
CA LEU A 95 8.88 0.68 9.79
C LEU A 95 8.42 2.11 10.13
N LEU A 96 7.76 2.81 9.20
CA LEU A 96 7.08 4.08 9.50
C LEU A 96 5.70 3.83 10.10
N GLY A 97 4.96 2.88 9.51
CA GLY A 97 3.72 2.34 10.03
C GLY A 97 3.93 1.08 10.89
N PRO A 98 2.90 0.64 11.62
CA PRO A 98 2.93 -0.63 12.34
C PRO A 98 3.09 -1.83 11.38
N ALA A 99 3.66 -2.91 11.90
CA ALA A 99 3.61 -4.22 11.27
C ALA A 99 2.15 -4.65 11.05
N TYR A 100 1.83 -5.33 9.96
CA TYR A 100 0.47 -5.85 9.74
C TYR A 100 0.04 -6.84 10.82
N LYS A 101 0.94 -7.70 11.29
CA LYS A 101 0.66 -8.60 12.41
C LYS A 101 0.29 -7.84 13.69
N ALA A 102 0.98 -6.74 13.98
CA ALA A 102 0.63 -5.90 15.14
C ALA A 102 -0.79 -5.30 14.99
N VAL A 103 -1.20 -4.91 13.78
CA VAL A 103 -2.58 -4.48 13.51
C VAL A 103 -3.56 -5.64 13.74
N ALA A 104 -3.24 -6.83 13.25
CA ALA A 104 -4.04 -8.04 13.40
C ALA A 104 -4.21 -8.46 14.86
N GLU A 105 -3.16 -8.31 15.68
CA GLU A 105 -3.17 -8.57 17.12
C GLU A 105 -3.99 -7.54 17.89
N LYS A 106 -3.87 -6.25 17.54
CA LYS A 106 -4.57 -5.16 18.23
C LYS A 106 -6.08 -5.16 17.99
N TYR A 107 -6.52 -5.53 16.79
CA TYR A 107 -7.92 -5.45 16.39
C TYR A 107 -8.51 -6.85 16.12
N PRO A 108 -9.61 -7.24 16.79
CA PRO A 108 -10.34 -8.45 16.46
C PRO A 108 -10.79 -8.48 15.00
N SER A 109 -10.76 -9.66 14.36
CA SER A 109 -11.25 -9.81 12.98
C SER A 109 -12.79 -9.82 12.96
N ASN A 110 -13.40 -8.66 12.75
CA ASN A 110 -14.85 -8.47 12.62
C ASN A 110 -15.19 -7.30 11.68
N ASP A 111 -16.43 -7.22 11.21
CA ASP A 111 -16.85 -6.26 10.19
C ASP A 111 -16.71 -4.80 10.63
N ALA A 112 -16.89 -4.53 11.93
CA ALA A 112 -16.71 -3.18 12.48
C ALA A 112 -15.25 -2.73 12.36
N ASN A 113 -14.29 -3.60 12.68
CA ASN A 113 -12.87 -3.31 12.56
C ASN A 113 -12.42 -3.28 11.10
N VAL A 114 -12.96 -4.14 10.24
CA VAL A 114 -12.71 -4.08 8.79
C VAL A 114 -13.13 -2.73 8.24
N SER A 115 -14.35 -2.28 8.55
CA SER A 115 -14.87 -0.99 8.08
C SER A 115 -14.09 0.20 8.65
N MET A 116 -13.74 0.15 9.93
CA MET A 116 -12.95 1.19 10.59
C MET A 116 -11.55 1.31 9.97
N LEU A 117 -10.86 0.17 9.77
CA LEU A 117 -9.53 0.15 9.17
C LEU A 117 -9.55 0.55 7.70
N ALA A 118 -10.55 0.12 6.93
CA ALA A 118 -10.76 0.58 5.55
C ALA A 118 -10.92 2.10 5.50
N GLY A 119 -11.71 2.67 6.41
CA GLY A 119 -11.86 4.12 6.56
C GLY A 119 -10.54 4.82 6.91
N LYS A 120 -9.68 4.21 7.73
CA LYS A 120 -8.34 4.73 8.03
C LYS A 120 -7.42 4.66 6.81
N ILE A 121 -7.46 3.57 6.04
CA ILE A 121 -6.69 3.42 4.79
C ILE A 121 -7.04 4.57 3.84
N ILE A 122 -8.33 4.82 3.60
CA ILE A 122 -8.76 5.84 2.63
C ILE A 122 -8.48 7.25 3.14
N LYS A 123 -8.78 7.54 4.42
CA LYS A 123 -8.75 8.91 4.97
C LYS A 123 -7.44 9.28 5.64
N GLY A 124 -6.53 8.33 5.81
CA GLY A 124 -5.36 8.47 6.66
C GLY A 124 -5.71 8.49 8.16
N GLY A 125 -4.71 8.72 8.99
CA GLY A 125 -4.92 8.83 10.44
C GLY A 125 -3.63 8.97 11.24
N LYS A 126 -3.76 9.37 12.50
CA LYS A 126 -2.65 9.54 13.46
C LYS A 126 -3.09 9.14 14.87
N GLY A 127 -2.12 8.91 15.77
CA GLY A 127 -2.36 8.73 17.22
C GLY A 127 -2.51 7.28 17.68
N ASN A 128 -2.98 6.36 16.84
CA ASN A 128 -3.18 4.95 17.25
C ASN A 128 -1.86 4.15 17.39
N TRP A 129 -0.78 4.62 16.76
CA TRP A 129 0.49 3.92 16.58
C TRP A 129 1.74 4.81 16.77
N GLY A 130 1.53 6.05 17.22
CA GLY A 130 2.55 7.10 17.35
C GLY A 130 2.12 8.42 16.70
N ASP A 131 3.08 9.33 16.60
CA ASP A 131 2.87 10.70 16.09
C ASP A 131 2.91 10.78 14.56
N ILE A 132 3.53 9.80 13.90
CA ILE A 132 3.59 9.72 12.44
C ILE A 132 2.18 9.43 11.90
N ALA A 133 1.68 10.33 11.06
CA ALA A 133 0.40 10.18 10.40
C ALA A 133 0.53 9.32 9.14
N MET A 134 -0.41 8.41 8.93
CA MET A 134 -0.58 7.70 7.66
C MET A 134 -1.25 8.63 6.64
N THR A 135 -0.64 8.78 5.47
CA THR A 135 -1.16 9.57 4.34
C THR A 135 -2.50 9.01 3.87
N PRO A 136 -3.47 9.84 3.43
CA PRO A 136 -4.72 9.36 2.85
C PRO A 136 -4.52 8.67 1.50
N HIS A 137 -5.33 7.64 1.22
CA HIS A 137 -5.39 6.94 -0.07
C HIS A 137 -6.79 7.10 -0.70
N PRO A 138 -7.19 8.33 -1.15
CA PRO A 138 -8.55 8.61 -1.63
C PRO A 138 -8.90 7.94 -2.97
N GLY A 139 -7.90 7.41 -3.69
CA GLY A 139 -8.11 6.65 -4.92
C GLY A 139 -8.58 5.21 -4.71
N LEU A 140 -8.56 4.70 -3.48
CA LEU A 140 -9.04 3.36 -3.16
C LEU A 140 -10.56 3.36 -2.99
N SER A 141 -11.21 2.36 -3.60
CA SER A 141 -12.61 2.08 -3.33
C SER A 141 -12.78 1.56 -1.90
N GLU A 142 -13.94 1.80 -1.28
CA GLU A 142 -14.24 1.25 0.04
C GLU A 142 -14.18 -0.28 0.04
N ALA A 143 -14.69 -0.92 -1.01
CA ALA A 143 -14.66 -2.37 -1.15
C ALA A 143 -13.23 -2.91 -1.16
N ASP A 144 -12.32 -2.32 -1.94
CA ASP A 144 -10.92 -2.76 -2.00
C ASP A 144 -10.18 -2.50 -0.69
N ALA A 145 -10.41 -1.35 -0.05
CA ALA A 145 -9.82 -1.06 1.26
C ALA A 145 -10.31 -2.03 2.34
N GLN A 146 -11.56 -2.49 2.26
CA GLN A 146 -12.08 -3.55 3.13
C GLN A 146 -11.41 -4.90 2.86
N GLU A 147 -11.13 -5.26 1.60
CA GLU A 147 -10.37 -6.49 1.29
C GLU A 147 -8.95 -6.43 1.84
N MET A 148 -8.28 -5.29 1.68
CA MET A 148 -6.96 -5.06 2.29
C MET A 148 -7.01 -5.21 3.82
N ALA A 149 -8.00 -4.61 4.47
CA ALA A 149 -8.18 -4.70 5.92
C ALA A 149 -8.49 -6.14 6.38
N ARG A 150 -9.32 -6.89 5.65
CA ARG A 150 -9.59 -8.31 5.91
C ARG A 150 -8.31 -9.14 5.84
N TYR A 151 -7.50 -8.93 4.81
CA TYR A 151 -6.21 -9.59 4.70
C TYR A 151 -5.30 -9.24 5.88
N ILE A 152 -5.13 -7.96 6.22
CA ILE A 152 -4.31 -7.53 7.37
C ILE A 152 -4.77 -8.23 8.67
N LEU A 153 -6.06 -8.24 8.97
CA LEU A 153 -6.61 -8.84 10.18
C LEU A 153 -6.49 -10.38 10.23
N SER A 154 -6.23 -11.03 9.09
CA SER A 154 -6.00 -12.47 8.97
C SER A 154 -4.57 -12.89 9.31
N LEU A 155 -3.61 -11.95 9.37
CA LEU A 155 -2.18 -12.22 9.59
C LEU A 155 -1.80 -12.46 11.06
N LYS A 156 -2.62 -13.19 11.81
CA LYS A 156 -2.30 -13.57 13.20
C LYS A 156 -1.30 -14.71 13.26
#